data_AF-A0A955VXN8-F1
#
_entry.id   AF-A0A955VXN8-F1
#
_cell.length_a   1.000
_cell.length_b   1.000
_cell.length_c   1.000
_cell.angle_alpha   90.00
_cell.angle_beta   90.00
_cell.angle_gamma   90.00
#
_symmetry.space_group_name_H-M   'P 1'
#
loop_
_entity.id
_entity.type
_entity.pdbx_description
1 polymer ?
#
loop_
_entity_poly.entity_id
_entity_poly.type
_entity_poly.pdbx_seq_one_letter_code
_entity_poly.pdbx_strand_id
1 'polypeptide(L)' 'QPGQCGGRLRAPLLACGAPASLRDLGSSRADGARVLRLARDIRDRLTVLDVAFDLGLLPGAADDLLVEAGVA' A
#
# COMPACT_ATOMS: atom_id res chain seq x y z
N GLN A 1 3.20 -16.31 -10.67
CA GLN A 1 2.00 -15.77 -9.99
C GLN A 1 2.42 -14.56 -9.16
N PRO A 2 2.30 -13.33 -9.69
CA PRO A 2 2.55 -12.12 -8.90
C PRO A 2 1.36 -11.92 -7.96
N GLY A 3 1.59 -11.92 -6.64
CA GLY A 3 0.55 -11.82 -5.60
C GLY A 3 0.72 -12.75 -4.41
N GLN A 4 1.58 -13.78 -4.50
CA GLN A 4 1.67 -14.82 -3.47
C GLN A 4 2.44 -14.39 -2.19
N CYS A 5 3.29 -13.37 -2.25
CA CYS A 5 4.09 -12.94 -1.08
C CYS A 5 3.24 -12.24 0.00
N GLY A 6 2.26 -11.42 -0.39
CA GLY A 6 1.42 -10.68 0.57
C GLY A 6 0.56 -11.61 1.44
N GLY A 7 -0.03 -12.65 0.83
CA GLY A 7 -0.84 -13.64 1.54
C GLY A 7 -0.05 -14.43 2.60
N ARG A 8 1.24 -14.73 2.34
CA ARG A 8 2.10 -15.46 3.28
C ARG A 8 2.46 -14.64 4.52
N LEU A 9 2.52 -13.31 4.40
CA LEU A 9 2.82 -12.40 5.52
C LEU A 9 1.56 -12.02 6.31
N ARG A 10 0.40 -11.97 5.65
CA ARG A 10 -0.84 -11.50 6.27
C ARG A 10 -1.30 -12.37 7.45
N ALA A 11 -1.27 -13.70 7.29
CA ALA A 11 -1.76 -14.62 8.33
C ALA A 11 -0.96 -14.53 9.65
N PRO A 12 0.40 -14.54 9.65
CA PRO A 12 1.17 -14.31 10.86
C PRO A 12 0.92 -12.95 11.53
N LEU A 13 0.77 -11.88 10.74
CA LEU A 13 0.51 -10.54 11.28
C LEU A 13 -0.85 -10.46 11.98
N LEU A 14 -1.90 -11.03 11.37
CA LEU A 14 -3.22 -11.12 11.97
C LEU A 14 -3.24 -11.97 13.24
N ALA A 15 -2.50 -13.09 13.26
CA ALA A 15 -2.38 -13.95 14.43
C ALA A 15 -1.77 -13.23 15.65
N CYS A 16 -0.92 -12.21 15.41
CA CYS A 16 -0.34 -11.35 16.45
C CYS A 16 -1.22 -10.13 16.80
N GLY A 17 -2.42 -10.02 16.24
CA GLY A 17 -3.31 -8.87 16.46
C GLY A 17 -2.87 -7.59 15.76
N ALA A 18 -2.04 -7.68 14.72
CA ALA A 18 -1.64 -6.49 13.96
C ALA A 18 -2.83 -5.92 13.17
N PRO A 19 -2.94 -4.57 13.05
CA PRO A 19 -3.95 -3.94 12.22
C PRO A 19 -3.74 -4.32 10.74
N ALA A 20 -4.85 -4.55 10.02
CA ALA A 20 -4.80 -5.07 8.64
C ALA A 20 -5.59 -4.23 7.63
N SER A 21 -6.13 -3.10 8.08
CA SER A 21 -6.86 -2.13 7.27
C SER A 21 -6.56 -0.70 7.74
N LEU A 22 -6.87 0.28 6.88
CA LEU A 22 -6.81 1.70 7.25
C LEU A 22 -7.76 2.02 8.41
N ARG A 23 -8.91 1.35 8.47
CA ARG A 23 -9.86 1.48 9.58
C ARG A 23 -9.25 1.08 10.91
N ASP A 24 -8.55 -0.06 10.98
CA ASP A 24 -7.89 -0.54 12.20
C ASP A 24 -6.81 0.46 12.66
N LEU A 25 -6.23 1.21 11.73
CA LEU A 25 -5.26 2.27 11.97
C LEU A 25 -5.89 3.64 12.25
N GLY A 26 -7.22 3.75 12.30
CA GLY A 26 -7.92 5.02 12.47
C GLY A 26 -7.70 6.03 11.33
N SER A 27 -7.37 5.54 10.13
CA SER A 27 -7.06 6.34 8.96
C SER A 27 -8.15 6.25 7.90
N SER A 28 -8.35 7.33 7.14
CA SER A 28 -9.29 7.33 6.02
C SER A 28 -8.65 6.77 4.76
N ARG A 29 -9.47 6.29 3.82
CA ARG A 29 -9.02 5.92 2.47
C ARG A 29 -8.33 7.09 1.76
N ALA A 30 -8.87 8.30 1.90
CA ALA A 30 -8.30 9.50 1.31
C ALA A 30 -6.89 9.79 1.85
N ASP A 31 -6.67 9.61 3.15
CA ASP A 31 -5.35 9.73 3.77
C ASP A 31 -4.40 8.65 3.28
N GLY A 32 -4.86 7.40 3.20
CA GLY A 32 -4.08 6.30 2.64
C GLY A 32 -3.61 6.58 1.22
N ALA A 33 -4.53 7.04 0.35
CA ALA A 33 -4.21 7.37 -1.04
C ALA A 33 -3.26 8.56 -1.12
N ARG A 34 -3.47 9.60 -0.30
CA ARG A 34 -2.57 10.75 -0.21
C ARG A 34 -1.15 10.34 0.19
N VAL A 35 -1.01 9.52 1.22
CA VAL A 35 0.30 9.04 1.71
C VAL A 35 0.99 8.18 0.65
N LEU A 36 0.26 7.28 -0.01
CA LEU A 36 0.82 6.43 -1.07
C LEU A 36 1.40 7.25 -2.24
N ARG A 37 0.74 8.35 -2.61
CA ARG A 37 1.24 9.27 -3.65
C ARG A 37 2.50 10.02 -3.22
N LEU A 38 2.67 10.27 -1.93
CA LEU A 38 3.83 11.00 -1.38
C LEU A 38 4.98 10.08 -0.95
N ALA A 39 4.74 8.77 -0.87
CA ALA A 39 5.65 7.83 -0.20
C ALA A 39 7.04 7.75 -0.85
N ARG A 40 7.15 7.95 -2.18
CA ARG A 40 8.43 8.02 -2.89
C ARG A 40 9.28 9.22 -2.48
N ASP A 41 8.64 10.32 -2.08
CA ASP A 41 9.33 11.58 -1.77
C ASP A 41 9.87 11.62 -0.32
N ILE A 42 9.53 10.61 0.49
CA ILE A 42 9.92 10.57 1.92
C ILE A 42 11.42 10.34 2.09
N ARG A 43 12.05 9.55 1.20
CA ARG A 43 13.47 9.19 1.27
C ARG A 43 14.05 9.08 -0.13
N ASP A 44 15.27 9.57 -0.31
CA ASP A 44 16.06 9.37 -1.52
C ASP A 44 16.56 7.92 -1.62
N ARG A 45 15.64 7.01 -1.97
CA ARG A 45 15.90 5.59 -2.13
C ARG A 45 15.03 5.03 -3.22
N LEU A 46 15.64 4.36 -4.19
CA LEU A 46 14.92 3.63 -5.23
C LEU A 46 14.10 2.48 -4.65
N THR A 47 12.79 2.50 -4.91
CA THR A 47 11.80 1.50 -4.51
C THR A 47 10.89 1.11 -5.68
N VAL A 48 9.99 0.15 -5.46
CA VAL A 48 8.96 -0.21 -6.43
C VAL A 48 8.00 0.95 -6.74
N LEU A 49 7.86 1.91 -5.82
CA LEU A 49 7.00 3.07 -6.03
C LEU A 49 7.58 4.01 -7.08
N ASP A 50 8.90 4.22 -7.09
CA ASP A 50 9.57 5.04 -8.11
C ASP A 50 9.34 4.46 -9.51
N VAL A 51 9.54 3.15 -9.66
CA VAL A 51 9.27 2.45 -10.92
C VAL A 51 7.80 2.60 -11.34
N ALA A 52 6.86 2.47 -10.40
CA ALA A 52 5.43 2.63 -10.70
C ALA A 52 5.08 4.07 -11.15
N PHE A 53 5.78 5.08 -10.63
CA PHE A 53 5.65 6.45 -11.10
C PHE A 53 6.27 6.66 -12.49
N ASP A 54 7.49 6.14 -12.72
CA ASP A 54 8.18 6.28 -14.01
C ASP A 54 7.42 5.59 -15.15
N LEU A 55 6.68 4.52 -14.84
CA LEU A 55 5.77 3.84 -15.76
C LEU A 55 4.40 4.51 -15.90
N GLY A 56 4.14 5.60 -15.18
CA GLY A 56 2.88 6.35 -15.22
C GLY A 56 1.69 5.66 -14.53
N LEU A 57 1.93 4.60 -13.73
CA LEU A 57 0.87 3.91 -12.97
C LEU A 57 0.47 4.72 -11.73
N LEU A 58 1.46 5.25 -11.01
CA LEU A 58 1.25 6.22 -9.93
C LEU A 58 1.45 7.64 -10.45
N PRO A 59 0.71 8.63 -9.92
CA PRO A 59 -0.19 8.56 -8.77
C PRO A 59 -1.63 8.10 -9.06
N GLY A 60 -1.98 7.87 -10.33
CA GLY A 60 -3.36 7.62 -10.77
C GLY A 60 -4.01 6.37 -10.17
N ALA A 61 -3.27 5.28 -10.05
CA ALA A 61 -3.78 3.99 -9.56
C ALA A 61 -3.78 3.85 -8.02
N ALA A 62 -3.50 4.91 -7.25
CA ALA A 62 -3.33 4.81 -5.80
C ALA A 62 -4.57 4.27 -5.06
N ASP A 63 -5.75 4.71 -5.48
CA ASP A 63 -7.02 4.28 -4.88
C ASP A 63 -7.35 2.82 -5.20
N ASP A 64 -7.12 2.39 -6.43
CA ASP A 64 -7.35 1.01 -6.85
C ASP A 64 -6.38 0.06 -6.15
N LEU A 65 -5.12 0.47 -5.98
CA LEU A 65 -4.11 -0.32 -5.28
C LEU A 65 -4.50 -0.61 -3.82
N LEU A 66 -5.10 0.36 -3.12
CA LEU A 66 -5.56 0.14 -1.74
C LEU A 66 -6.72 -0.86 -1.67
N VAL A 67 -7.59 -0.86 -2.67
CA VAL A 67 -8.71 -1.81 -2.78
C VAL A 67 -8.18 -3.20 -3.11
N GLU A 68 -7.32 -3.33 -4.12
CA GLU A 68 -6.73 -4.61 -4.52
C GLU A 68 -5.87 -5.22 -3.41
N ALA A 69 -5.15 -4.40 -2.65
CA ALA A 69 -4.40 -4.83 -1.47
C ALA A 69 -5.30 -5.27 -0.29
N GLY A 70 -6.61 -4.99 -0.35
CA GLY A 70 -7.57 -5.35 0.68
C GLY A 70 -7.35 -4.59 1.99
N VAL A 71 -6.90 -3.33 1.90
CA VAL A 71 -6.62 -2.47 3.07
C VAL A 71 -7.48 -1.21 3.13
N ALA A 72 -8.19 -0.89 2.05
CA ALA A 72 -9.09 0.26 1.93
C ALA A 72 -10.25 0.26 2.93
#